data_AF-A0A942J4E3-F1
#
_entry.id   AF-A0A942J4E3-F1
#
_cell.length_a   1.000
_cell.length_b   1.000
_cell.length_c   1.000
_cell.angle_alpha   90.00
_cell.angle_beta   90.00
_cell.angle_gamma   90.00
#
_symmetry.space_group_name_H-M   'P 1'
#
loop_
_entity.id
_entity.type
_entity.pdbx_description
1 polymer ?
#
loop_
_entity_poly.entity_id
_entity_poly.type
_entity_poly.pdbx_seq_one_letter_code
_entity_poly.pdbx_strand_id
1 'polypeptide(L)'
;MITQQFSSELIGLISKVDDLNLSISEKTALIGNVLIEWGGRAQRTFNFTKPLAATATDCTSGFTRTLQHRNWVDGESVVQAEETTLEEGFNSRFRAIETDLDALGADVAQAFVCLAELRGSVAGLLQEVRAELNRINRDVHECCQRDKGGGRPGGVGGGLNVGSFAGVTKLHDKEVMIWQTDQGYTVLPMVHLPAGDVKDLGGYRRTMEAGAHVIEHRDVYERVFDTQTRPTVATILETVGDDQLASGMTVREAFRSLPGDLRVSSPDALMSALVDREASSMRASGEAEVVNGLVAGVGAAATAADAPVDHFTVVPDESRSVLDSMGIGTVRELAGTDPVVLSKALTDAGVRTGVTDAAGWVTAAALTTRLGR
;
A
#
# COMPACT_ATOMS: atom_id res chain seq x y z
N MET A 1 -21.69 -24.07 -15.60
CA MET A 1 -21.96 -25.52 -15.66
C MET A 1 -20.88 -26.34 -14.92
N ILE A 2 -19.60 -25.93 -14.95
CA ILE A 2 -18.48 -26.61 -14.26
C ILE A 2 -18.61 -26.59 -12.71
N THR A 3 -19.19 -25.55 -12.13
CA THR A 3 -19.29 -25.37 -10.66
C THR A 3 -20.23 -26.35 -9.96
N GLN A 4 -21.29 -26.82 -10.62
CA GLN A 4 -22.24 -27.77 -10.00
C GLN A 4 -21.70 -29.20 -9.94
N GLN A 5 -21.03 -29.66 -11.00
CA GLN A 5 -20.43 -31.00 -11.04
C GLN A 5 -19.24 -31.11 -10.06
N PHE A 6 -18.45 -30.05 -9.93
CA PHE A 6 -17.34 -29.96 -8.98
C PHE A 6 -17.80 -30.11 -7.52
N SER A 7 -18.91 -29.46 -7.17
CA SER A 7 -19.49 -29.53 -5.82
C SER A 7 -19.89 -30.97 -5.44
N SER A 8 -20.57 -31.69 -6.33
CA SER A 8 -21.04 -33.05 -6.05
C SER A 8 -19.91 -34.06 -5.89
N GLU A 9 -18.84 -33.93 -6.67
CA GLU A 9 -17.70 -34.84 -6.61
C GLU A 9 -16.82 -34.57 -5.38
N LEU A 10 -16.66 -33.30 -4.99
CA LEU A 10 -15.93 -32.91 -3.79
C LEU A 10 -16.63 -33.40 -2.51
N ILE A 11 -17.95 -33.26 -2.43
CA ILE A 11 -18.75 -33.77 -1.31
C ILE A 11 -18.62 -35.29 -1.21
N GLY A 12 -18.66 -36.00 -2.34
CA GLY A 12 -18.47 -37.46 -2.38
C GLY A 12 -17.06 -37.88 -1.95
N LEU A 13 -16.03 -37.09 -2.25
CA LEU A 13 -14.67 -37.33 -1.81
C LEU A 13 -14.52 -37.11 -0.30
N ILE A 14 -15.03 -36.00 0.24
CA ILE A 14 -14.96 -35.67 1.67
C ILE A 14 -15.59 -36.79 2.49
N SER A 15 -16.78 -37.27 2.10
CA SER A 15 -17.45 -38.39 2.76
C SER A 15 -16.58 -39.66 2.78
N LYS A 16 -15.91 -39.99 1.67
CA LYS A 16 -15.04 -41.18 1.59
C LYS A 16 -13.74 -41.01 2.38
N VAL A 17 -13.21 -39.79 2.49
CA VAL A 17 -12.03 -39.48 3.30
C VAL A 17 -12.38 -39.54 4.79
N ASP A 18 -13.62 -39.20 5.16
CA ASP A 18 -14.07 -39.27 6.54
C ASP A 18 -14.19 -40.71 7.06
N ASP A 19 -14.56 -41.65 6.19
CA ASP A 19 -14.60 -43.08 6.48
C ASP A 19 -13.21 -43.72 6.67
N LEU A 20 -12.13 -43.02 6.29
CA LEU A 20 -10.77 -43.48 6.54
C LEU A 20 -10.36 -43.13 7.99
N ASN A 21 -9.75 -44.09 8.69
CA ASN A 21 -9.20 -43.90 10.05
C ASN A 21 -7.89 -43.09 10.04
N LEU A 22 -7.92 -41.94 9.36
CA LEU A 22 -6.83 -40.98 9.26
C LEU A 22 -7.00 -39.88 10.31
N SER A 23 -5.88 -39.33 10.76
CA SER A 23 -5.90 -38.12 11.58
C SER A 23 -6.47 -36.93 10.79
N ILE A 24 -6.98 -35.93 11.50
CA ILE A 24 -7.58 -34.74 10.89
C ILE A 24 -6.59 -34.06 9.93
N SER A 25 -5.30 -33.97 10.30
CA SER A 25 -4.26 -33.37 9.46
C SER A 25 -4.01 -34.15 8.16
N GLU A 26 -4.04 -35.49 8.20
CA GLU A 26 -3.90 -36.34 7.02
C GLU A 26 -5.11 -36.24 6.08
N LYS A 27 -6.32 -36.16 6.64
CA LYS A 27 -7.55 -35.93 5.87
C LYS A 27 -7.50 -34.59 5.15
N THR A 28 -7.08 -33.53 5.85
CA THR A 28 -6.92 -32.19 5.27
C THR A 28 -5.85 -32.16 4.18
N ALA A 29 -4.71 -32.83 4.39
CA ALA A 29 -3.65 -32.91 3.38
C ALA A 29 -4.10 -33.68 2.12
N LEU A 30 -4.87 -34.76 2.29
CA LEU A 30 -5.38 -35.56 1.18
C LEU A 30 -6.40 -34.79 0.35
N ILE A 31 -7.37 -34.13 0.99
CA ILE A 31 -8.36 -33.28 0.32
C ILE A 31 -7.67 -32.10 -0.39
N GLY A 32 -6.69 -31.46 0.26
CA GLY A 32 -5.89 -30.39 -0.32
C GLY A 32 -5.14 -30.82 -1.57
N ASN A 33 -4.50 -31.99 -1.55
CA ASN A 33 -3.75 -32.52 -2.70
C ASN A 33 -4.66 -32.83 -3.89
N VAL A 34 -5.85 -33.39 -3.66
CA VAL A 34 -6.82 -33.66 -4.74
C VAL A 34 -7.36 -32.36 -5.34
N LEU A 35 -7.66 -31.36 -4.51
CA LEU A 35 -8.06 -30.03 -4.97
C LEU A 35 -6.98 -29.35 -5.82
N ILE A 36 -5.71 -29.49 -5.43
CA ILE A 36 -4.57 -28.97 -6.19
C ILE A 36 -4.39 -29.72 -7.52
N GLU A 37 -4.51 -31.05 -7.53
CA GLU A 37 -4.36 -31.84 -8.75
C GLU A 37 -5.51 -31.60 -9.75
N TRP A 38 -6.74 -31.45 -9.26
CA TRP A 38 -7.91 -31.13 -10.08
C TRP A 38 -7.90 -29.68 -10.56
N GLY A 39 -7.55 -28.73 -9.68
CA GLY A 39 -7.35 -27.32 -10.05
C GLY A 39 -6.14 -27.07 -10.96
N GLY A 40 -5.19 -28.01 -10.99
CA GLY A 40 -4.03 -27.99 -11.89
C GLY A 40 -4.34 -28.45 -13.32
N ARG A 41 -5.36 -29.31 -13.53
CA ARG A 41 -5.67 -29.92 -14.84
C ARG A 41 -6.86 -29.32 -15.59
N ALA A 42 -7.65 -28.46 -14.96
CA ALA A 42 -8.70 -27.73 -15.68
C ALA A 42 -8.06 -26.82 -16.74
N GLN A 43 -8.56 -26.86 -17.98
CA GLN A 43 -8.11 -25.96 -19.05
C GLN A 43 -8.32 -24.52 -18.60
N ARG A 44 -7.22 -23.84 -18.23
CA ARG A 44 -7.27 -22.48 -17.69
C ARG A 44 -7.55 -21.51 -18.84
N THR A 45 -8.66 -20.82 -18.76
CA THR A 45 -8.99 -19.71 -19.65
C THR A 45 -8.81 -18.40 -18.88
N PHE A 46 -7.91 -17.54 -19.36
CA PHE A 46 -7.75 -16.20 -18.81
C PHE A 46 -9.01 -15.37 -19.07
N ASN A 47 -9.56 -14.76 -18.01
CA ASN A 47 -10.65 -13.80 -18.10
C ASN A 47 -10.34 -12.65 -17.17
N PHE A 48 -10.59 -11.42 -17.62
CA PHE A 48 -10.46 -10.25 -16.77
C PHE A 48 -11.53 -10.26 -15.68
N THR A 49 -11.13 -9.87 -14.46
CA THR A 49 -12.04 -9.79 -13.30
C THR A 49 -13.11 -8.74 -13.53
N LYS A 50 -12.72 -7.62 -14.15
CA LYS A 50 -13.62 -6.55 -14.59
C LYS A 50 -13.33 -6.21 -16.05
N PRO A 51 -14.29 -6.32 -16.98
CA PRO A 51 -14.05 -5.93 -18.36
C PRO A 51 -13.83 -4.41 -18.45
N LEU A 52 -12.90 -4.00 -19.32
CA LEU A 52 -12.78 -2.59 -19.69
C LEU A 52 -13.95 -2.24 -20.62
N ALA A 53 -14.80 -1.30 -20.20
CA ALA A 53 -15.83 -0.79 -21.08
C ALA A 53 -15.17 -0.11 -22.29
N ALA A 54 -15.64 -0.43 -23.50
CA ALA A 54 -15.13 0.20 -24.72
C ALA A 54 -15.44 1.71 -24.78
N THR A 55 -16.46 2.15 -24.05
CA THR A 55 -16.90 3.54 -23.94
C THR A 55 -17.38 3.81 -22.52
N ALA A 56 -16.94 4.91 -21.93
CA ALA A 56 -17.46 5.44 -20.67
C ALA A 56 -18.58 6.44 -20.99
N THR A 57 -19.82 6.06 -20.75
CA THR A 57 -21.02 6.86 -21.11
C THR A 57 -21.14 8.16 -20.31
N ASP A 58 -20.45 8.23 -19.17
CA ASP A 58 -20.30 9.36 -18.28
C ASP A 58 -19.13 10.30 -18.66
N CYS A 59 -18.37 9.95 -19.70
CA CYS A 59 -17.20 10.71 -20.16
C CYS A 59 -17.41 11.41 -21.51
N THR A 60 -18.67 11.61 -21.91
CA THR A 60 -19.01 12.39 -23.10
C THR A 60 -19.15 13.87 -22.76
N SER A 61 -18.55 14.74 -23.58
CA SER A 61 -18.73 16.19 -23.47
C SER A 61 -20.21 16.57 -23.61
N GLY A 62 -20.71 17.34 -22.65
CA GLY A 62 -22.07 17.90 -22.69
C GLY A 62 -22.12 19.30 -23.31
N PHE A 63 -20.97 19.90 -23.60
CA PHE A 63 -20.87 21.26 -24.08
C PHE A 63 -21.69 21.49 -25.36
N THR A 64 -22.59 22.45 -25.26
CA THR A 64 -23.32 22.99 -26.40
C THR A 64 -23.14 24.51 -26.38
N ARG A 65 -22.51 25.04 -27.44
CA ARG A 65 -22.30 26.48 -27.59
C ARG A 65 -23.63 27.23 -27.54
N THR A 66 -23.75 28.19 -26.62
CA THR A 66 -24.95 29.01 -26.45
C THR A 66 -24.88 30.30 -27.26
N LEU A 67 -23.70 30.92 -27.39
CA LEU A 67 -23.57 32.17 -28.13
C LEU A 67 -23.58 31.95 -29.65
N GLN A 68 -24.63 32.38 -30.34
CA GLN A 68 -24.65 32.45 -31.81
C GLN A 68 -24.40 33.89 -32.28
N HIS A 69 -23.13 34.24 -32.47
CA HIS A 69 -22.75 35.58 -32.93
C HIS A 69 -23.29 35.85 -34.34
N ARG A 70 -24.07 36.94 -34.46
CA ARG A 70 -24.45 37.53 -35.75
C ARG A 70 -23.49 38.66 -36.05
N ASN A 71 -22.91 38.63 -37.25
CA ASN A 71 -22.03 39.68 -37.74
C ASN A 71 -22.77 41.01 -37.78
N TRP A 72 -22.10 42.07 -37.38
CA TRP A 72 -22.61 43.42 -37.52
C TRP A 72 -22.53 43.87 -38.97
N VAL A 73 -23.56 44.60 -39.41
CA VAL A 73 -23.63 45.23 -40.72
C VAL A 73 -23.37 46.72 -40.53
N ASP A 74 -22.37 47.23 -41.25
CA ASP A 74 -21.99 48.64 -41.20
C ASP A 74 -23.16 49.53 -41.59
N GLY A 75 -23.40 50.58 -40.81
CA GLY A 75 -24.53 51.50 -40.99
C GLY A 75 -25.92 50.96 -40.61
N GLU A 76 -26.07 49.67 -40.23
CA GLU A 76 -27.36 49.06 -39.87
C GLU A 76 -27.41 48.55 -38.42
N SER A 77 -26.34 47.93 -37.91
CA SER A 77 -26.31 47.36 -36.56
C SER A 77 -25.90 48.38 -35.50
N VAL A 78 -26.58 48.43 -34.35
CA VAL A 78 -26.15 49.27 -33.22
C VAL A 78 -25.32 48.44 -32.24
N VAL A 79 -24.16 48.97 -31.86
CA VAL A 79 -23.24 48.37 -30.89
C VAL A 79 -23.40 49.12 -29.57
N GLN A 80 -23.96 48.45 -28.56
CA GLN A 80 -24.25 49.04 -27.26
C GLN A 80 -24.05 48.06 -26.10
N ALA A 81 -23.82 48.60 -24.90
CA ALA A 81 -23.54 47.80 -23.70
C ALA A 81 -24.78 47.10 -23.14
N GLU A 82 -25.89 47.84 -23.02
CA GLU A 82 -27.18 47.34 -22.52
C GLU A 82 -28.01 46.70 -23.63
N GLU A 83 -28.92 45.81 -23.24
CA GLU A 83 -29.86 45.16 -24.14
C GLU A 83 -31.03 46.11 -24.45
N THR A 84 -31.44 46.19 -25.72
CA THR A 84 -32.68 46.86 -26.10
C THR A 84 -33.71 45.86 -26.60
N THR A 85 -34.95 46.31 -26.80
CA THR A 85 -36.02 45.47 -27.34
C THR A 85 -35.77 44.94 -28.75
N LEU A 86 -34.80 45.51 -29.48
CA LEU A 86 -34.47 45.17 -30.86
C LEU A 86 -33.13 44.45 -31.01
N GLU A 87 -32.17 44.67 -30.10
CA GLU A 87 -30.80 44.16 -30.24
C GLU A 87 -30.19 43.71 -28.90
N GLU A 88 -29.48 42.59 -28.95
CA GLU A 88 -28.74 42.04 -27.82
C GLU A 88 -27.46 42.87 -27.54
N GLY A 89 -27.34 43.38 -26.32
CA GLY A 89 -26.19 44.18 -25.88
C GLY A 89 -24.91 43.37 -25.63
N PHE A 90 -23.77 44.05 -25.59
CA PHE A 90 -22.45 43.45 -25.31
C PHE A 90 -22.42 42.67 -23.99
N ASN A 91 -23.09 43.17 -22.96
CA ASN A 91 -23.08 42.51 -21.64
C ASN A 91 -23.80 41.16 -21.64
N SER A 92 -24.83 40.97 -22.49
CA SER A 92 -25.46 39.65 -22.66
C SER A 92 -24.51 38.69 -23.37
N ARG A 93 -23.88 39.16 -24.46
CA ARG A 93 -22.91 38.36 -25.22
C ARG A 93 -21.71 37.95 -24.38
N PHE A 94 -21.14 38.83 -23.56
CA PHE A 94 -20.04 38.48 -22.66
C PHE A 94 -20.45 37.43 -21.64
N ARG A 95 -21.64 37.54 -21.04
CA ARG A 95 -22.16 36.51 -20.12
C ARG A 95 -22.37 35.15 -20.81
N ALA A 96 -22.80 35.16 -22.07
CA ALA A 96 -22.91 33.94 -22.87
C ALA A 96 -21.52 33.33 -23.17
N ILE A 97 -20.51 34.16 -23.46
CA ILE A 97 -19.12 33.72 -23.63
C ILE A 97 -18.60 33.12 -22.32
N GLU A 98 -18.80 33.80 -21.19
CA GLU A 98 -18.40 33.31 -19.87
C GLU A 98 -19.05 31.96 -19.57
N THR A 99 -20.36 31.83 -19.82
CA THR A 99 -21.10 30.57 -19.64
C THR A 99 -20.55 29.46 -20.55
N ASP A 100 -20.26 29.77 -21.81
CA ASP A 100 -19.68 28.81 -22.75
C ASP A 100 -18.27 28.38 -22.31
N LEU A 101 -17.44 29.31 -21.81
CA LEU A 101 -16.09 29.02 -21.31
C LEU A 101 -16.11 28.21 -20.02
N ASP A 102 -17.03 28.50 -19.09
CA ASP A 102 -17.21 27.73 -17.86
C ASP A 102 -17.66 26.29 -18.16
N ALA A 103 -18.58 26.13 -19.12
CA ALA A 103 -19.02 24.80 -19.57
C ALA A 103 -17.88 24.01 -20.25
N LEU A 104 -17.07 24.66 -21.09
CA LEU A 104 -15.85 24.05 -21.64
C LEU A 104 -14.84 23.67 -20.54
N GLY A 105 -14.67 24.53 -19.53
CA GLY A 105 -13.81 24.27 -18.38
C GLY A 105 -14.25 23.03 -17.60
N ALA A 106 -15.56 22.91 -17.33
CA ALA A 106 -16.14 21.75 -16.66
C ALA A 106 -15.95 20.45 -17.47
N ASP A 107 -16.20 20.51 -18.79
CA ASP A 107 -16.00 19.35 -19.68
C ASP A 107 -14.53 18.91 -19.76
N VAL A 108 -13.58 19.86 -19.80
CA VAL A 108 -12.14 19.56 -19.76
C VAL A 108 -11.75 18.92 -18.43
N ALA A 109 -12.25 19.45 -17.31
CA ALA A 109 -12.00 18.87 -15.99
C ALA A 109 -12.53 17.43 -15.90
N GLN A 110 -13.76 17.20 -16.38
CA GLN A 110 -14.36 15.86 -16.44
C GLN A 110 -13.53 14.92 -17.33
N ALA A 111 -13.04 15.39 -18.47
CA ALA A 111 -12.18 14.59 -19.34
C ALA A 111 -10.88 14.14 -18.64
N PHE A 112 -10.29 14.98 -17.78
CA PHE A 112 -9.10 14.58 -17.00
C PHE A 112 -9.42 13.52 -15.93
N VAL A 113 -10.58 13.62 -15.27
CA VAL A 113 -11.05 12.58 -14.33
C VAL A 113 -11.22 11.26 -15.08
N CYS A 114 -11.93 11.27 -16.21
CA CYS A 114 -12.12 10.10 -17.06
C CYS A 114 -10.80 9.48 -17.56
N LEU A 115 -9.82 10.30 -17.94
CA LEU A 115 -8.49 9.83 -18.32
C LEU A 115 -7.74 9.19 -17.15
N ALA A 116 -7.87 9.74 -15.95
CA ALA A 116 -7.26 9.16 -14.75
C ALA A 116 -7.88 7.78 -14.44
N GLU A 117 -9.20 7.67 -14.51
CA GLU A 117 -9.93 6.40 -14.30
C GLU A 117 -9.59 5.35 -15.37
N LEU A 118 -9.48 5.75 -16.64
CA LEU A 118 -9.04 4.87 -17.72
C LEU A 118 -7.62 4.37 -17.47
N ARG A 119 -6.69 5.25 -17.06
CA ARG A 119 -5.31 4.87 -16.73
C ARG A 119 -5.26 3.90 -15.55
N GLY A 120 -6.06 4.15 -14.51
CA GLY A 120 -6.19 3.25 -13.36
C GLY A 120 -6.73 1.87 -13.77
N SER A 121 -7.77 1.85 -14.61
CA SER A 121 -8.36 0.60 -15.10
C SER A 121 -7.39 -0.20 -15.98
N VAL A 122 -6.70 0.46 -16.92
CA VAL A 122 -5.68 -0.18 -17.77
C VAL A 122 -4.52 -0.71 -16.91
N ALA A 123 -4.05 0.05 -15.93
CA ALA A 123 -3.01 -0.40 -15.01
C ALA A 123 -3.45 -1.65 -14.23
N GLY A 124 -4.68 -1.67 -13.70
CA GLY A 124 -5.25 -2.85 -13.04
C GLY A 124 -5.27 -4.08 -13.94
N LEU A 125 -5.76 -3.94 -15.18
CA LEU A 125 -5.81 -5.05 -16.15
C LEU A 125 -4.42 -5.56 -16.52
N LEU A 126 -3.44 -4.67 -16.69
CA LEU A 126 -2.05 -5.07 -16.94
C LEU A 126 -1.44 -5.83 -15.75
N GLN A 127 -1.82 -5.50 -14.51
CA GLN A 127 -1.41 -6.26 -13.33
C GLN A 127 -2.06 -7.65 -13.30
N GLU A 128 -3.34 -7.77 -13.67
CA GLU A 128 -4.01 -9.07 -13.81
C GLU A 128 -3.30 -9.94 -14.87
N VAL A 129 -3.00 -9.37 -16.04
CA VAL A 129 -2.25 -10.08 -17.11
C VAL A 129 -0.86 -10.48 -16.62
N ARG A 130 -0.13 -9.60 -15.94
CA ARG A 130 1.19 -9.90 -15.37
C ARG A 130 1.12 -11.06 -14.37
N ALA A 131 0.14 -11.04 -13.47
CA ALA A 131 -0.04 -12.08 -12.47
C ALA A 131 -0.30 -13.45 -13.12
N GLU A 132 -1.14 -13.48 -14.16
CA GLU A 132 -1.46 -14.70 -14.88
C GLU A 132 -0.30 -15.20 -15.76
N LEU A 133 0.46 -14.30 -16.40
CA LEU A 133 1.69 -14.68 -17.11
C LEU A 133 2.74 -15.28 -16.15
N ASN A 134 2.91 -14.69 -14.97
CA ASN A 134 3.83 -15.23 -13.95
C ASN A 134 3.38 -16.59 -13.44
N ARG A 135 2.06 -16.81 -13.31
CA ARG A 135 1.48 -18.11 -12.95
C ARG A 135 1.73 -19.14 -14.05
N ILE A 136 1.44 -18.82 -15.31
CA ILE A 136 1.72 -19.70 -16.46
C ILE A 136 3.20 -20.04 -16.54
N ASN A 137 4.08 -19.06 -16.36
CA ASN A 137 5.53 -19.30 -16.39
C ASN A 137 5.96 -20.30 -15.30
N ARG A 138 5.37 -20.20 -14.09
CA ARG A 138 5.59 -21.17 -13.01
C ARG A 138 5.08 -22.56 -13.40
N ASP A 139 3.85 -22.66 -13.93
CA ASP A 139 3.28 -23.94 -14.36
C ASP A 139 4.14 -24.62 -15.42
N VAL A 140 4.63 -23.85 -16.42
CA VAL A 140 5.53 -24.35 -17.48
C VAL A 140 6.85 -24.82 -16.89
N HIS A 141 7.43 -24.04 -15.97
CA HIS A 141 8.67 -24.40 -15.31
C HIS A 141 8.55 -25.72 -14.53
N GLU A 142 7.50 -25.86 -13.72
CA GLU A 142 7.21 -27.09 -12.97
C GLU A 142 6.97 -28.30 -13.88
N CYS A 143 6.27 -28.09 -15.00
CA CYS A 143 6.05 -29.12 -16.03
C CYS A 143 7.38 -29.61 -16.62
N CYS A 144 8.23 -28.68 -17.07
CA CYS A 144 9.51 -29.01 -17.69
C CYS A 144 10.56 -29.58 -16.71
N GLN A 145 10.44 -29.29 -15.41
CA GLN A 145 11.30 -29.89 -14.39
C GLN A 145 10.89 -31.33 -14.03
N ARG A 146 9.58 -31.64 -14.04
CA ARG A 146 9.07 -32.99 -13.78
C ARG A 146 9.59 -34.03 -14.77
N ASP A 147 9.75 -33.67 -16.05
CA ASP A 147 10.22 -34.59 -17.09
C ASP A 147 11.72 -34.93 -17.00
N LYS A 148 12.51 -34.17 -16.23
CA LYS A 148 13.96 -34.41 -16.06
C LYS A 148 14.30 -35.41 -14.94
N GLY A 149 13.32 -36.12 -14.38
CA GLY A 149 13.56 -37.23 -13.45
C GLY A 149 14.03 -36.83 -12.04
N GLY A 150 13.88 -35.56 -11.66
CA GLY A 150 14.06 -35.12 -10.27
C GLY A 150 12.93 -35.66 -9.39
N GLY A 151 13.28 -36.33 -8.30
CA GLY A 151 12.34 -37.00 -7.39
C GLY A 151 11.17 -36.12 -6.94
N ARG A 152 10.07 -36.80 -6.57
CA ARG A 152 8.81 -36.25 -6.04
C ARG A 152 8.98 -34.89 -5.34
N PRO A 153 8.20 -33.86 -5.71
CA PRO A 153 8.23 -32.59 -5.02
C PRO A 153 7.74 -32.81 -3.59
N GLY A 154 8.67 -32.74 -2.64
CA GLY A 154 8.33 -32.61 -1.23
C GLY A 154 7.77 -31.22 -1.02
N GLY A 155 6.50 -31.14 -0.62
CA GLY A 155 5.87 -29.95 -0.03
C GLY A 155 5.75 -28.74 -0.94
N VAL A 156 4.52 -28.28 -1.16
CA VAL A 156 4.22 -26.92 -1.61
C VAL A 156 4.62 -25.94 -0.49
N GLY A 157 5.93 -25.72 -0.34
CA GLY A 157 6.56 -24.75 0.54
C GLY A 157 7.69 -24.00 -0.15
N GLY A 158 7.95 -24.29 -1.44
CA GLY A 158 8.87 -23.51 -2.27
C GLY A 158 8.22 -22.17 -2.61
N GLY A 159 8.50 -21.15 -1.81
CA GLY A 159 8.34 -19.77 -2.25
C GLY A 159 8.99 -19.60 -3.61
N LEU A 160 8.42 -18.76 -4.47
CA LEU A 160 9.16 -18.24 -5.62
C LEU A 160 10.50 -17.75 -5.07
N ASN A 161 11.61 -18.39 -5.44
CA ASN A 161 12.92 -17.82 -5.19
C ASN A 161 13.06 -16.68 -6.21
N VAL A 162 12.50 -15.52 -5.87
CA VAL A 162 12.54 -14.30 -6.71
C VAL A 162 13.95 -13.69 -6.75
N GLY A 163 14.94 -14.39 -6.21
CA GLY A 163 16.25 -13.85 -5.92
C GLY A 163 16.23 -12.96 -4.68
N SER A 164 17.41 -12.60 -4.18
CA SER A 164 17.53 -11.57 -3.15
C SER A 164 17.38 -10.19 -3.80
N PHE A 165 16.55 -9.32 -3.21
CA PHE A 165 16.52 -7.92 -3.61
C PHE A 165 17.93 -7.32 -3.52
N ALA A 166 18.42 -6.78 -4.63
CA ALA A 166 19.79 -6.27 -4.74
C ALA A 166 19.85 -4.74 -4.64
N GLY A 167 18.76 -4.02 -4.90
CA GLY A 167 18.76 -2.56 -4.85
C GLY A 167 17.68 -1.87 -5.69
N VAL A 168 17.53 -0.57 -5.51
CA VAL A 168 16.85 0.32 -6.47
C VAL A 168 17.91 1.14 -7.21
N THR A 169 17.76 1.33 -8.52
CA THR A 169 18.61 2.25 -9.30
C THR A 169 17.78 2.98 -10.36
N LYS A 170 18.40 3.93 -11.07
CA LYS A 170 17.81 4.56 -12.25
C LYS A 170 18.33 3.90 -13.53
N LEU A 171 17.41 3.47 -14.39
CA LEU A 171 17.69 3.01 -15.75
C LEU A 171 16.88 3.88 -16.73
N HIS A 172 17.57 4.70 -17.54
CA HIS A 172 16.95 5.70 -18.41
C HIS A 172 15.99 6.65 -17.68
N ASP A 173 16.45 7.22 -16.56
CA ASP A 173 15.69 8.12 -15.67
C ASP A 173 14.42 7.51 -15.05
N LYS A 174 14.24 6.19 -15.15
CA LYS A 174 13.17 5.46 -14.47
C LYS A 174 13.73 4.64 -13.33
N GLU A 175 13.08 4.69 -12.18
CA GLU A 175 13.43 3.84 -11.05
C GLU A 175 13.10 2.38 -11.37
N VAL A 176 14.08 1.51 -11.13
CA VAL A 176 13.99 0.07 -11.33
C VAL A 176 14.50 -0.65 -10.10
N MET A 177 13.87 -1.77 -9.79
CA MET A 177 14.30 -2.68 -8.74
C MET A 177 15.21 -3.75 -9.37
N ILE A 178 16.37 -3.97 -8.78
CA ILE A 178 17.29 -5.03 -9.15
C ILE A 178 17.09 -6.20 -8.19
N TRP A 179 16.89 -7.38 -8.73
CA TRP A 179 16.78 -8.64 -8.00
C TRP A 179 17.93 -9.56 -8.42
N GLN A 180 18.72 -10.05 -7.48
CA GLN A 180 19.76 -11.04 -7.73
C GLN A 180 19.17 -12.44 -7.62
N THR A 181 18.90 -13.06 -8.75
CA THR A 181 18.42 -14.44 -8.87
C THR A 181 19.59 -15.41 -9.09
N ASP A 182 19.34 -16.71 -8.96
CA ASP A 182 20.33 -17.75 -9.31
C ASP A 182 20.75 -17.69 -10.79
N GLN A 183 19.97 -17.02 -11.65
CA GLN A 183 20.22 -16.85 -13.09
C GLN A 183 20.88 -15.51 -13.43
N GLY A 184 21.19 -14.68 -12.42
CA GLY A 184 21.74 -13.34 -12.58
C GLY A 184 20.79 -12.23 -12.11
N TYR A 185 21.07 -10.99 -12.50
CA TYR A 185 20.28 -9.84 -12.10
C TYR A 185 19.04 -9.67 -12.99
N THR A 186 17.86 -9.64 -12.37
CA THR A 186 16.61 -9.24 -13.01
C THR A 186 16.31 -7.79 -12.66
N VAL A 187 16.10 -6.97 -13.68
CA VAL A 187 15.68 -5.58 -13.52
C VAL A 187 14.18 -5.51 -13.74
N LEU A 188 13.43 -5.15 -12.70
CA LEU A 188 11.99 -4.95 -12.78
C LEU A 188 11.70 -3.45 -12.73
N PRO A 189 10.81 -2.94 -13.61
CA PRO A 189 10.33 -1.59 -13.44
C PRO A 189 9.71 -1.46 -12.05
N MET A 190 10.01 -0.36 -11.36
CA MET A 190 9.37 -0.05 -10.09
C MET A 190 7.90 0.28 -10.38
N VAL A 191 7.05 -0.74 -10.33
CA VAL A 191 5.60 -0.61 -10.43
C VAL A 191 5.14 0.06 -9.16
N HIS A 192 5.06 1.39 -9.24
CA HIS A 192 4.62 2.34 -8.22
C HIS A 192 4.24 1.68 -6.89
N LEU A 193 5.21 1.55 -5.99
CA LEU A 193 4.93 2.12 -4.68
C LEU A 193 4.54 3.56 -5.00
N PRO A 194 3.44 4.12 -4.47
CA PRO A 194 3.17 5.55 -4.63
C PRO A 194 4.49 6.26 -4.44
N ALA A 195 4.91 7.08 -5.42
CA ALA A 195 6.28 7.56 -5.64
C ALA A 195 6.82 8.41 -4.47
N GLY A 196 6.88 7.80 -3.30
CA GLY A 196 6.71 8.38 -2.00
C GLY A 196 7.56 7.59 -1.04
N ASP A 197 8.05 8.33 -0.09
CA ASP A 197 8.96 7.91 0.96
C ASP A 197 8.36 6.70 1.71
N VAL A 198 9.19 5.86 2.33
CA VAL A 198 8.74 4.65 3.07
C VAL A 198 7.64 5.00 4.09
N LYS A 199 7.66 6.23 4.62
CA LYS A 199 6.62 6.78 5.50
C LYS A 199 5.22 6.83 4.89
N ASP A 200 5.08 6.85 3.57
CA ASP A 200 3.79 6.92 2.86
C ASP A 200 3.14 5.54 2.71
N LEU A 201 3.87 4.45 2.97
CA LEU A 201 3.31 3.11 3.02
C LEU A 201 2.30 3.03 4.16
N GLY A 202 1.12 2.48 3.88
CA GLY A 202 0.01 2.49 4.84
C GLY A 202 0.36 1.83 6.18
N GLY A 203 1.18 0.78 6.18
CA GLY A 203 1.68 0.15 7.42
C GLY A 203 2.62 1.06 8.22
N TYR A 204 3.56 1.74 7.55
CA TYR A 204 4.48 2.68 8.19
C TYR A 204 3.75 3.87 8.80
N ARG A 205 2.93 4.57 7.99
CA ARG A 205 2.18 5.73 8.45
C ARG A 205 1.33 5.42 9.67
N ARG A 206 0.55 4.32 9.63
CA ARG A 206 -0.27 3.86 10.77
C ARG A 206 0.57 3.65 12.02
N THR A 207 1.69 2.92 11.90
CA THR A 207 2.52 2.56 13.05
C THR A 207 3.20 3.80 13.63
N MET A 208 3.70 4.70 12.77
CA MET A 208 4.32 5.96 13.17
C MET A 208 3.35 6.86 13.94
N GLU A 209 2.17 7.12 13.37
CA GLU A 209 1.18 8.00 13.97
C GLU A 209 0.62 7.41 15.27
N ALA A 210 0.41 6.09 15.32
CA ALA A 210 0.04 5.41 16.56
C ALA A 210 1.11 5.56 17.65
N GLY A 211 2.38 5.39 17.30
CA GLY A 211 3.50 5.55 18.24
C GLY A 211 3.61 6.98 18.77
N ALA A 212 3.50 7.97 17.88
CA ALA A 212 3.47 9.38 18.25
C ALA A 212 2.32 9.68 19.22
N HIS A 213 1.11 9.21 18.92
CA HIS A 213 -0.08 9.41 19.74
C HIS A 213 0.03 8.77 21.13
N VAL A 214 0.57 7.54 21.21
CA VAL A 214 0.76 6.84 22.50
C VAL A 214 1.71 7.61 23.42
N ILE A 215 2.76 8.22 22.86
CA ILE A 215 3.70 9.03 23.63
C ILE A 215 3.12 10.39 24.02
N GLU A 216 2.40 11.05 23.11
CA GLU A 216 1.74 12.33 23.37
C GLU A 216 0.71 12.23 24.50
N HIS A 217 -0.09 11.15 24.51
CA HIS A 217 -1.18 10.93 25.45
C HIS A 217 -0.84 9.87 26.50
N ARG A 218 0.45 9.74 26.86
CA ARG A 218 0.95 8.66 27.72
C ARG A 218 0.21 8.56 29.05
N ASP A 219 -0.19 9.69 29.63
CA ASP A 219 -0.96 9.75 30.87
C ASP A 219 -2.35 9.12 30.73
N VAL A 220 -3.00 9.25 29.57
CA VAL A 220 -4.30 8.62 29.28
C VAL A 220 -4.14 7.11 29.21
N TYR A 221 -3.13 6.62 28.48
CA TYR A 221 -2.84 5.20 28.40
C TYR A 221 -2.50 4.63 29.79
N GLU A 222 -1.59 5.27 30.54
CA GLU A 222 -1.19 4.83 31.88
C GLU A 222 -2.38 4.72 32.84
N ARG A 223 -3.34 5.66 32.81
CA ARG A 223 -4.58 5.54 33.62
C ARG A 223 -5.40 4.28 33.30
N VAL A 224 -5.45 3.86 32.03
CA VAL A 224 -6.12 2.60 31.65
C VAL A 224 -5.40 1.39 32.25
N PHE A 225 -4.06 1.40 32.25
CA PHE A 225 -3.24 0.32 32.82
C PHE A 225 -3.22 0.32 34.36
N ASP A 226 -3.38 1.47 35.01
CA ASP A 226 -3.47 1.58 36.46
C ASP A 226 -4.80 1.03 37.01
N THR A 227 -5.88 1.19 36.23
CA THR A 227 -7.22 0.75 36.64
C THR A 227 -7.50 -0.72 36.31
N GLN A 228 -6.78 -1.30 35.34
CA GLN A 228 -7.01 -2.66 34.88
C GLN A 228 -5.71 -3.43 34.72
N THR A 229 -5.60 -4.57 35.40
CA THR A 229 -4.47 -5.47 35.17
C THR A 229 -4.59 -6.12 33.79
N ARG A 230 -3.72 -5.72 32.86
CA ARG A 230 -3.66 -6.22 31.48
C ARG A 230 -4.97 -6.01 30.69
N PRO A 231 -5.34 -4.75 30.39
CA PRO A 231 -6.53 -4.44 29.60
C PRO A 231 -6.45 -5.08 28.21
N THR A 232 -7.60 -5.34 27.62
CA THR A 232 -7.67 -5.79 26.22
C THR A 232 -7.51 -4.58 25.27
N VAL A 233 -7.08 -4.82 24.04
CA VAL A 233 -7.02 -3.78 23.01
C VAL A 233 -8.39 -3.11 22.84
N ALA A 234 -9.49 -3.87 22.86
CA ALA A 234 -10.84 -3.31 22.77
C ALA A 234 -11.12 -2.29 23.90
N THR A 235 -10.77 -2.63 25.16
CA THR A 235 -10.98 -1.72 26.30
C THR A 235 -10.10 -0.48 26.23
N ILE A 236 -8.88 -0.58 25.71
CA ILE A 236 -8.04 0.59 25.46
C ILE A 236 -8.72 1.49 24.40
N LEU A 237 -9.18 0.91 23.29
CA LEU A 237 -9.83 1.63 22.20
C LEU A 237 -11.24 2.16 22.56
N GLU A 238 -11.85 1.74 23.65
CA GLU A 238 -13.05 2.40 24.20
C GLU A 238 -12.70 3.78 24.79
N THR A 239 -11.46 3.98 25.24
CA THR A 239 -11.03 5.24 25.87
C THR A 239 -10.45 6.22 24.87
N VAL A 240 -9.58 5.76 23.96
CA VAL A 240 -8.80 6.60 23.04
C VAL A 240 -9.11 6.34 21.56
N GLY A 241 -10.00 5.39 21.26
CA GLY A 241 -10.15 4.88 19.89
C GLY A 241 -10.69 5.91 18.89
N ASP A 242 -11.41 6.92 19.36
CA ASP A 242 -12.05 7.93 18.52
C ASP A 242 -11.18 9.19 18.34
N ASP A 243 -10.01 9.24 18.99
CA ASP A 243 -9.03 10.31 18.82
C ASP A 243 -8.50 10.31 17.39
N GLN A 244 -8.36 11.50 16.80
CA GLN A 244 -7.82 11.66 15.44
C GLN A 244 -6.30 11.79 15.46
N LEU A 245 -5.67 11.04 14.56
CA LEU A 245 -4.24 11.12 14.25
C LEU A 245 -3.97 12.24 13.22
N ALA A 246 -2.70 12.55 12.99
CA ALA A 246 -2.28 13.60 12.06
C ALA A 246 -2.82 13.41 10.63
N SER A 247 -3.01 12.16 10.19
CA SER A 247 -3.59 11.85 8.87
C SER A 247 -5.12 11.97 8.81
N GLY A 248 -5.80 12.27 9.92
CA GLY A 248 -7.26 12.22 10.05
C GLY A 248 -7.81 10.81 10.32
N MET A 249 -6.95 9.79 10.34
CA MET A 249 -7.29 8.44 10.78
C MET A 249 -7.60 8.42 12.28
N THR A 250 -8.53 7.57 12.72
CA THR A 250 -8.77 7.35 14.15
C THR A 250 -7.75 6.39 14.76
N VAL A 251 -7.46 6.49 16.06
CA VAL A 251 -6.63 5.51 16.78
C VAL A 251 -7.17 4.08 16.58
N ARG A 252 -8.49 3.90 16.58
CA ARG A 252 -9.14 2.60 16.30
C ARG A 252 -8.77 2.04 14.94
N GLU A 253 -8.74 2.87 13.90
CA GLU A 253 -8.31 2.47 12.56
C GLU A 253 -6.82 2.12 12.50
N ALA A 254 -5.97 2.83 13.25
CA ALA A 254 -4.54 2.53 13.31
C ALA A 254 -4.26 1.17 13.97
N PHE A 255 -5.03 0.81 15.02
CA PHE A 255 -4.90 -0.46 15.73
C PHE A 255 -5.78 -1.60 15.18
N ARG A 256 -6.47 -1.40 14.06
CA ARG A 256 -7.43 -2.38 13.50
C ARG A 256 -6.84 -3.76 13.17
N SER A 257 -5.53 -3.85 13.02
CA SER A 257 -4.84 -5.12 12.72
C SER A 257 -4.68 -6.02 13.95
N LEU A 258 -4.84 -5.47 15.16
CA LEU A 258 -4.77 -6.21 16.42
C LEU A 258 -6.11 -6.87 16.79
N PRO A 259 -6.11 -8.10 17.33
CA PRO A 259 -7.31 -8.70 17.91
C PRO A 259 -7.82 -7.88 19.10
N GLY A 260 -9.13 -7.61 19.14
CA GLY A 260 -9.72 -6.81 20.22
C GLY A 260 -9.63 -7.45 21.61
N ASP A 261 -9.54 -8.78 21.69
CA ASP A 261 -9.38 -9.56 22.91
C ASP A 261 -7.92 -9.72 23.37
N LEU A 262 -6.95 -9.22 22.59
CA LEU A 262 -5.53 -9.25 22.94
C LEU A 262 -5.28 -8.46 24.22
N ARG A 263 -4.73 -9.13 25.24
CA ARG A 263 -4.35 -8.51 26.53
C ARG A 263 -2.90 -8.05 26.52
N VAL A 264 -2.69 -6.77 26.76
CA VAL A 264 -1.37 -6.12 26.77
C VAL A 264 -1.01 -5.65 28.18
N SER A 265 0.28 -5.61 28.53
CA SER A 265 0.74 -5.29 29.90
C SER A 265 1.17 -3.84 30.11
N SER A 266 1.39 -3.10 29.04
CA SER A 266 1.82 -1.69 29.07
C SER A 266 1.54 -1.01 27.71
N PRO A 267 1.63 0.32 27.64
CA PRO A 267 1.58 1.03 26.36
C PRO A 267 2.69 0.57 25.39
N ASP A 268 3.89 0.30 25.90
CA ASP A 268 5.00 -0.23 25.10
C ASP A 268 4.70 -1.63 24.55
N ALA A 269 4.03 -2.48 25.34
CA ALA A 269 3.61 -3.81 24.89
C ALA A 269 2.50 -3.73 23.81
N LEU A 270 1.61 -2.74 23.90
CA LEU A 270 0.62 -2.45 22.87
C LEU A 270 1.30 -2.04 21.55
N MET A 271 2.25 -1.11 21.62
CA MET A 271 3.01 -0.69 20.44
C MET A 271 3.84 -1.83 19.85
N SER A 272 4.51 -2.63 20.70
CA SER A 272 5.23 -3.82 20.23
C SER A 272 4.32 -4.78 19.47
N ALA A 273 3.11 -5.04 20.00
CA ALA A 273 2.14 -5.92 19.34
C ALA A 273 1.70 -5.36 17.98
N LEU A 274 1.42 -4.05 17.90
CA LEU A 274 1.09 -3.39 16.62
C LEU A 274 2.22 -3.56 15.62
N VAL A 275 3.46 -3.26 16.04
CA VAL A 275 4.61 -3.34 15.14
C VAL A 275 4.85 -4.78 14.68
N ASP A 276 4.74 -5.78 15.57
CA ASP A 276 4.88 -7.20 15.19
C ASP A 276 3.80 -7.64 14.18
N ARG A 277 2.57 -7.15 14.36
CA ARG A 277 1.44 -7.45 13.48
C ARG A 277 1.60 -6.81 12.10
N GLU A 278 1.94 -5.53 12.04
CA GLU A 278 2.19 -4.81 10.79
C GLU A 278 3.39 -5.39 10.06
N ALA A 279 4.50 -5.69 10.76
CA ALA A 279 5.65 -6.36 10.16
C ALA A 279 5.27 -7.70 9.53
N SER A 280 4.45 -8.51 10.23
CA SER A 280 3.97 -9.78 9.70
C SER A 280 3.08 -9.61 8.48
N SER A 281 2.21 -8.59 8.47
CA SER A 281 1.37 -8.26 7.32
C SER A 281 2.22 -7.85 6.10
N MET A 282 3.24 -7.01 6.31
CA MET A 282 4.13 -6.53 5.23
C MET A 282 5.01 -7.64 4.66
N ARG A 283 5.45 -8.60 5.49
CA ARG A 283 6.12 -9.81 4.98
C ARG A 283 5.18 -10.65 4.12
N ALA A 284 3.93 -10.82 4.56
CA ALA A 284 2.94 -11.61 3.82
C ALA A 284 2.54 -10.96 2.48
N SER A 285 2.57 -9.63 2.37
CA SER A 285 2.28 -8.90 1.13
C SER A 285 3.49 -8.71 0.21
N GLY A 286 4.71 -9.03 0.67
CA GLY A 286 5.96 -8.77 -0.07
C GLY A 286 6.49 -7.33 0.06
N GLU A 287 5.79 -6.46 0.80
CA GLU A 287 6.24 -5.09 1.08
C GLU A 287 7.54 -5.06 1.92
N ALA A 288 7.80 -6.10 2.71
CA ALA A 288 9.01 -6.19 3.53
C ALA A 288 10.30 -6.15 2.69
N GLU A 289 10.36 -6.85 1.56
CA GLU A 289 11.53 -6.89 0.69
C GLU A 289 11.82 -5.52 0.05
N VAL A 290 10.75 -4.83 -0.32
CA VAL A 290 10.80 -3.49 -0.87
C VAL A 290 11.34 -2.49 0.15
N VAL A 291 10.78 -2.50 1.36
CA VAL A 291 11.24 -1.62 2.44
C VAL A 291 12.68 -1.93 2.82
N ASN A 292 13.02 -3.21 2.94
CA ASN A 292 14.38 -3.61 3.23
C ASN A 292 15.35 -3.09 2.17
N GLY A 293 14.93 -3.18 0.91
CA GLY A 293 15.66 -2.65 -0.22
C GLY A 293 15.88 -1.14 -0.23
N LEU A 294 14.82 -0.39 0.10
CA LEU A 294 14.87 1.07 0.18
C LEU A 294 15.73 1.55 1.34
N VAL A 295 15.60 0.91 2.51
CA VAL A 295 16.30 1.34 3.72
C VAL A 295 17.76 0.86 3.73
N ALA A 296 18.03 -0.39 3.36
CA ALA A 296 19.42 -0.90 3.34
C ALA A 296 20.26 -0.23 2.25
N GLY A 297 19.63 0.24 1.17
CA GLY A 297 20.33 0.74 0.00
C GLY A 297 21.10 -0.36 -0.74
N VAL A 298 21.68 -0.02 -1.89
CA VAL A 298 22.45 -0.97 -2.70
C VAL A 298 23.79 -1.25 -2.02
N GLY A 299 23.97 -2.47 -1.48
CA GLY A 299 25.28 -2.97 -1.06
C GLY A 299 25.84 -2.47 0.29
N ALA A 300 25.07 -1.76 1.11
CA ALA A 300 25.57 -1.17 2.36
C ALA A 300 25.32 -2.01 3.63
N ALA A 301 24.18 -2.71 3.74
CA ALA A 301 23.83 -3.49 4.93
C ALA A 301 23.22 -4.85 4.60
N ALA A 302 23.51 -5.86 5.43
CA ALA A 302 22.94 -7.21 5.28
C ALA A 302 21.43 -7.24 5.60
N THR A 303 20.95 -6.33 6.45
CA THR A 303 19.54 -6.17 6.79
C THR A 303 19.19 -4.69 6.91
N ALA A 304 17.90 -4.35 6.76
CA ALA A 304 17.43 -2.99 6.96
C ALA A 304 17.60 -2.48 8.40
N ALA A 305 17.67 -3.40 9.37
CA ALA A 305 17.96 -3.06 10.75
C ALA A 305 19.41 -2.55 10.93
N ASP A 306 20.35 -3.09 10.16
CA ASP A 306 21.76 -2.71 10.15
C ASP A 306 22.06 -1.52 9.23
N ALA A 307 21.05 -1.02 8.53
CA ALA A 307 21.22 0.11 7.62
C ALA A 307 21.66 1.36 8.40
N PRO A 308 22.58 2.18 7.83
CA PRO A 308 22.91 3.47 8.40
C PRO A 308 21.66 4.34 8.57
N VAL A 309 21.54 5.06 9.68
CA VAL A 309 20.41 5.97 9.92
C VAL A 309 20.35 7.08 8.85
N ASP A 310 21.50 7.40 8.24
CA ASP A 310 21.61 8.31 7.09
C ASP A 310 20.82 7.83 5.87
N HIS A 311 20.49 6.54 5.74
CA HIS A 311 19.64 6.04 4.65
C HIS A 311 18.15 5.96 5.04
N PHE A 312 17.80 6.23 6.29
CA PHE A 312 16.44 6.09 6.80
C PHE A 312 15.62 7.37 6.59
N THR A 313 15.08 7.55 5.38
CA THR A 313 14.40 8.78 4.91
C THR A 313 13.16 9.19 5.70
N VAL A 314 12.63 8.30 6.54
CA VAL A 314 11.59 8.63 7.52
C VAL A 314 12.03 9.74 8.48
N VAL A 315 13.34 9.83 8.75
CA VAL A 315 13.95 10.88 9.56
C VAL A 315 14.44 12.02 8.65
N PRO A 316 14.10 13.29 8.95
CA PRO A 316 14.61 14.45 8.21
C PRO A 316 16.15 14.53 8.19
N ASP A 317 16.72 15.03 7.10
CA ASP A 317 18.17 15.15 6.86
C ASP A 317 18.93 15.80 8.01
N GLU A 318 18.40 16.90 8.54
CA GLU A 318 19.00 17.63 9.67
C GLU A 318 19.13 16.74 10.91
N SER A 319 18.09 15.96 11.22
CA SER A 319 18.07 15.04 12.36
C SER A 319 19.02 13.86 12.13
N ARG A 320 19.10 13.31 10.91
CA ARG A 320 19.99 12.16 10.59
C ARG A 320 21.46 12.47 10.89
N SER A 321 21.93 13.66 10.51
CA SER A 321 23.31 14.08 10.78
C SER A 321 23.65 14.15 12.28
N VAL A 322 22.68 14.58 13.10
CA VAL A 322 22.86 14.68 14.56
C VAL A 322 22.80 13.30 15.20
N LEU A 323 21.90 12.41 14.75
CA LEU A 323 21.81 11.04 15.25
C LEU A 323 23.13 10.28 15.12
N ASP A 324 23.81 10.41 13.97
CA ASP A 324 25.14 9.82 13.76
C ASP A 324 26.16 10.39 14.75
N SER A 325 26.16 11.72 14.96
CA SER A 325 27.05 12.36 15.95
C SER A 325 26.79 11.93 17.41
N MET A 326 25.57 11.47 17.70
CA MET A 326 25.17 10.93 19.00
C MET A 326 25.48 9.44 19.16
N GLY A 327 26.04 8.78 18.14
CA GLY A 327 26.30 7.34 18.14
C GLY A 327 25.07 6.48 17.86
N ILE A 328 23.98 7.06 17.34
CA ILE A 328 22.83 6.34 16.79
C ILE A 328 23.09 6.20 15.28
N GLY A 329 24.00 5.31 14.92
CA GLY A 329 24.48 5.14 13.55
C GLY A 329 23.58 4.25 12.69
N THR A 330 22.73 3.42 13.32
CA THR A 330 21.90 2.42 12.62
C THR A 330 20.42 2.53 12.94
N VAL A 331 19.58 2.00 12.05
CA VAL A 331 18.12 1.89 12.25
C VAL A 331 17.80 1.08 13.52
N ARG A 332 18.56 0.02 13.83
CA ARG A 332 18.36 -0.76 15.06
C ARG A 332 18.64 0.05 16.32
N GLU A 333 19.70 0.86 16.33
CA GLU A 333 20.01 1.73 17.47
C GLU A 333 18.92 2.77 17.66
N LEU A 334 18.42 3.36 16.56
CA LEU A 334 17.29 4.28 16.61
C LEU A 334 16.04 3.61 17.19
N ALA A 335 15.73 2.38 16.76
CA ALA A 335 14.59 1.60 17.26
C ALA A 335 14.66 1.29 18.76
N GLY A 336 15.86 1.27 19.35
CA GLY A 336 16.10 1.01 20.77
C GLY A 336 16.15 2.28 21.63
N THR A 337 15.99 3.46 21.04
CA THR A 337 16.14 4.73 21.74
C THR A 337 14.81 5.19 22.35
N ASP A 338 14.86 5.75 23.57
CA ASP A 338 13.68 6.37 24.19
C ASP A 338 13.32 7.69 23.46
N PRO A 339 12.06 7.88 23.02
CA PRO A 339 11.66 9.08 22.27
C PRO A 339 11.84 10.41 23.02
N VAL A 340 11.69 10.41 24.34
CA VAL A 340 11.85 11.61 25.18
C VAL A 340 13.31 12.01 25.26
N VAL A 341 14.19 11.02 25.47
CA VAL A 341 15.65 11.22 25.44
C VAL A 341 16.11 11.70 24.07
N LEU A 342 15.58 11.10 23.00
CA LEU A 342 15.91 11.43 21.62
C LEU A 342 15.53 12.87 21.24
N SER A 343 14.27 13.27 21.48
CA SER A 343 13.79 14.63 21.18
C SER A 343 14.59 15.69 21.96
N LYS A 344 14.90 15.42 23.23
CA LYS A 344 15.72 16.33 24.04
C LYS A 344 17.12 16.49 23.46
N ALA A 345 17.79 15.40 23.14
CA ALA A 345 19.15 15.44 22.62
C ALA A 345 19.23 16.14 21.24
N LEU A 346 18.24 15.93 20.37
CA LEU A 346 18.14 16.65 19.10
C LEU A 346 17.91 18.16 19.31
N THR A 347 17.05 18.51 20.27
CA THR A 347 16.80 19.92 20.64
C THR A 347 18.06 20.59 21.19
N ASP A 348 18.79 19.90 22.07
CA ASP A 348 20.06 20.38 22.65
C ASP A 348 21.15 20.57 21.57
N ALA A 349 21.09 19.79 20.49
CA ALA A 349 21.94 19.90 19.31
C ALA A 349 21.46 20.97 18.28
N GLY A 350 20.36 21.68 18.56
CA GLY A 350 19.85 22.77 17.73
C GLY A 350 18.84 22.34 16.65
N VAL A 351 18.42 21.08 16.63
CA VAL A 351 17.38 20.58 15.71
C VAL A 351 16.01 20.71 16.36
N ARG A 352 15.05 21.36 15.68
CA ARG A 352 13.69 21.50 16.21
C ARG A 352 12.92 20.19 16.01
N THR A 353 12.81 19.38 17.06
CA THR A 353 12.12 18.09 17.00
C THR A 353 11.25 17.87 18.22
N GLY A 354 9.95 17.64 18.00
CA GLY A 354 9.02 17.29 19.08
C GLY A 354 9.19 15.85 19.57
N VAL A 355 8.68 15.56 20.76
CA VAL A 355 8.65 14.18 21.29
C VAL A 355 7.81 13.24 20.42
N THR A 356 6.77 13.78 19.77
CA THR A 356 5.88 13.07 18.86
C THR A 356 6.60 12.66 17.57
N ASP A 357 7.40 13.55 16.99
CA ASP A 357 8.23 13.27 15.82
C ASP A 357 9.22 12.14 16.13
N ALA A 358 9.96 12.28 17.24
CA ALA A 358 10.92 11.28 17.71
C ALA A 358 10.25 9.92 17.94
N ALA A 359 9.06 9.89 18.55
CA ALA A 359 8.30 8.67 18.77
C ALA A 359 7.86 8.00 17.47
N GLY A 360 7.44 8.78 16.47
CA GLY A 360 7.16 8.28 15.13
C GLY A 360 8.38 7.61 14.50
N TRP A 361 9.55 8.25 14.57
CA TRP A 361 10.79 7.71 13.99
C TRP A 361 11.27 6.43 14.68
N VAL A 362 11.29 6.41 16.02
CA VAL A 362 11.64 5.22 16.81
C VAL A 362 10.71 4.05 16.46
N THR A 363 9.41 4.34 16.31
CA THR A 363 8.42 3.30 15.97
C THR A 363 8.59 2.79 14.54
N ALA A 364 8.87 3.66 13.57
CA ALA A 364 9.20 3.26 12.21
C ALA A 364 10.48 2.42 12.15
N ALA A 365 11.51 2.80 12.91
CA ALA A 365 12.74 2.04 13.02
C ALA A 365 12.50 0.66 13.64
N ALA A 366 11.62 0.57 14.64
CA ALA A 366 11.22 -0.68 15.26
C ALA A 366 10.41 -1.58 14.31
N LEU A 367 9.61 -1.01 13.40
CA LEU A 367 8.94 -1.73 12.31
C LEU A 367 9.98 -2.29 11.33
N THR A 368 10.87 -1.44 10.85
CA THR A 368 11.97 -1.80 9.93
C THR A 368 12.82 -2.92 10.49
N THR A 369 13.16 -2.84 11.78
CA THR A 369 13.97 -3.87 12.46
C THR A 369 13.28 -5.23 12.50
N ARG A 370 11.95 -5.25 12.63
CA ARG A 370 11.18 -6.50 12.59
C ARG A 370 11.07 -7.05 11.17
N LEU A 371 10.96 -6.21 10.14
CA LEU A 371 10.92 -6.67 8.74
C LEU A 371 12.17 -7.45 8.30
N GLY A 372 13.31 -7.21 8.95
CA GLY A 372 14.56 -7.93 8.72
C GLY A 372 14.69 -9.29 9.45
N ARG A 373 13.75 -9.64 10.32
CA ARG A 373 13.64 -10.99 10.93
C ARG A 373 12.75 -11.87 10.08
#